data_AF-A0A5B8NME8-F1
#
_entry.id   AF-A0A5B8NME8-F1
#
_cell.length_a   1.000
_cell.length_b   1.000
_cell.length_c   1.000
_cell.angle_alpha   90.00
_cell.angle_beta   90.00
_cell.angle_gamma   90.00
#
_symmetry.space_group_name_H-M   'P 1'
#
loop_
_entity.id
_entity.type
_entity.pdbx_description
1 polymer ?
#
loop_
_entity_poly.entity_id
_entity_poly.type
_entity_poly.pdbx_seq_one_letter_code
_entity_poly.pdbx_strand_id
1 'polypeptide(L)'
;MILNWVNQSKILLLLVLFALAGSGVILSQDLFAVASQDDDCSLEATEPLYRVDEVAWETHNKQPFLKVEGTARTGGWTGICLYEESSDNETKVFQLRGVPPEGMATQALTSVSTKKDLSDFPTDEILVKAETNSKTLAHE
;
A
#
# COMPACT_ATOMS: atom_id res chain seq x y z
N MET A 1 63.75 24.33 -6.23
CA MET A 1 62.62 25.24 -6.43
C MET A 1 62.48 25.47 -7.92
N ILE A 2 61.36 25.01 -8.49
CA ILE A 2 60.83 25.22 -9.86
C ILE A 2 61.74 24.79 -11.04
N LEU A 3 61.28 23.77 -11.78
CA LEU A 3 61.29 23.60 -13.25
C LEU A 3 60.65 22.20 -13.51
N ASN A 4 59.81 21.93 -14.49
CA ASN A 4 59.51 22.64 -15.71
C ASN A 4 58.18 22.13 -16.28
N TRP A 5 57.50 23.04 -16.95
CA TRP A 5 56.27 22.88 -17.71
C TRP A 5 56.64 22.42 -19.13
N VAL A 6 56.41 21.17 -19.55
CA VAL A 6 56.38 20.81 -20.99
C VAL A 6 55.51 19.57 -21.25
N ASN A 7 54.71 19.67 -22.31
CA ASN A 7 54.08 18.61 -23.12
C ASN A 7 52.72 18.04 -22.72
N GLN A 8 51.71 18.88 -22.99
CA GLN A 8 50.52 18.53 -23.78
C GLN A 8 50.80 17.51 -24.90
N SER A 9 49.77 16.71 -25.21
CA SER A 9 49.64 15.88 -26.43
C SER A 9 50.40 14.55 -26.48
N LYS A 10 50.05 13.66 -25.55
CA LYS A 10 49.77 12.26 -25.87
C LYS A 10 48.34 11.99 -25.41
N ILE A 11 47.34 12.26 -26.25
CA ILE A 11 46.85 11.27 -27.22
C ILE A 11 46.55 9.97 -26.44
N LEU A 12 45.40 9.93 -25.76
CA LEU A 12 44.15 9.47 -26.39
C LEU A 12 44.28 7.99 -26.81
N LEU A 13 44.53 7.10 -25.85
CA LEU A 13 44.37 5.65 -26.00
C LEU A 13 44.45 4.93 -24.65
N LEU A 14 43.49 5.24 -23.78
CA LEU A 14 43.09 4.43 -22.63
C LEU A 14 41.62 4.81 -22.39
N LEU A 15 40.71 4.47 -23.31
CA LEU A 15 39.88 3.25 -23.18
C LEU A 15 39.51 3.07 -21.70
N VAL A 16 38.49 3.75 -21.18
CA VAL A 16 37.07 3.54 -21.53
C VAL A 16 36.81 2.04 -21.70
N LEU A 17 37.04 1.28 -20.63
CA LEU A 17 36.64 -0.12 -20.47
C LEU A 17 36.85 -0.51 -19.00
N PHE A 18 36.08 0.08 -18.08
CA PHE A 18 35.69 -0.55 -16.81
C PHE A 18 34.50 0.23 -16.25
N ALA A 19 33.45 0.32 -17.07
CA ALA A 19 32.09 0.42 -16.56
C ALA A 19 31.64 -0.99 -16.17
N LEU A 20 30.82 -1.07 -15.12
CA LEU A 20 30.07 -2.25 -14.65
C LEU A 20 30.86 -3.26 -13.81
N ALA A 21 31.05 -2.95 -12.53
CA ALA A 21 30.69 -3.85 -11.43
C ALA A 21 31.01 -3.14 -10.11
N GLY A 22 30.00 -2.92 -9.27
CA GLY A 22 30.25 -2.54 -7.88
C GLY A 22 29.39 -1.42 -7.31
N SER A 23 28.34 -0.98 -8.01
CA SER A 23 27.23 -0.24 -7.38
C SER A 23 26.37 -1.26 -6.62
N GLY A 24 26.85 -1.70 -5.46
CA GLY A 24 26.07 -2.49 -4.51
C GLY A 24 24.98 -1.62 -3.90
N VAL A 25 23.88 -1.49 -4.63
CA VAL A 25 22.63 -0.87 -4.20
C VAL A 25 22.10 -1.67 -3.01
N ILE A 26 22.26 -1.16 -1.78
CA ILE A 26 21.46 -1.61 -0.63
C ILE A 26 20.21 -0.73 -0.63
N LEU A 27 19.28 -1.04 -1.53
CA LEU A 27 17.87 -0.70 -1.38
C LEU A 27 17.29 -1.75 -0.43
N SER A 28 17.41 -1.54 0.88
CA SER A 28 16.49 -2.17 1.83
C SER A 28 15.16 -1.43 1.71
N GLN A 29 14.42 -1.72 0.63
CA GLN A 29 12.98 -1.60 0.70
C GLN A 29 12.55 -2.79 1.55
N ASP A 30 12.18 -2.53 2.80
CA ASP A 30 11.39 -3.45 3.58
C ASP A 30 10.17 -3.80 2.73
N LEU A 31 10.28 -4.94 2.07
CA LEU A 31 9.21 -5.60 1.34
C LEU A 31 8.28 -6.14 2.43
N PHE A 32 7.51 -5.24 3.06
CA PHE A 32 6.20 -5.65 3.56
C PHE A 32 5.48 -6.12 2.32
N ALA A 33 5.47 -7.44 2.13
CA ALA A 33 4.62 -8.07 1.16
C ALA A 33 3.20 -7.67 1.54
N VAL A 34 2.71 -6.59 0.94
CA VAL A 34 1.30 -6.26 0.90
C VAL A 34 0.71 -7.47 0.21
N ALA A 35 0.11 -8.37 0.99
CA ALA A 35 -0.67 -9.45 0.44
C ALA A 35 -1.81 -8.78 -0.34
N SER A 36 -1.64 -8.64 -1.65
CA SER A 36 -2.74 -8.37 -2.56
C SER A 36 -3.57 -9.64 -2.60
N GLN A 37 -4.42 -9.81 -1.58
CA GLN A 37 -5.40 -10.86 -1.54
C GLN A 37 -6.47 -10.42 -2.53
N ASP A 38 -6.50 -11.03 -3.71
CA ASP A 38 -7.59 -10.83 -4.67
C ASP A 38 -8.91 -10.97 -3.91
N ASP A 39 -9.75 -9.93 -4.00
CA ASP A 39 -10.88 -9.61 -3.12
C ASP A 39 -11.99 -10.69 -3.15
N ASP A 40 -11.74 -11.87 -2.58
CA ASP A 40 -12.79 -12.85 -2.32
C ASP A 40 -13.52 -12.48 -1.03
N CYS A 41 -14.35 -11.43 -1.12
CA CYS A 41 -15.29 -11.05 -0.07
C CYS A 41 -16.45 -12.05 0.09
N SER A 42 -16.35 -13.27 -0.45
CA SER A 42 -17.30 -14.34 -0.19
C SER A 42 -17.18 -14.93 1.22
N LEU A 43 -16.00 -14.80 1.84
CA LEU A 43 -15.83 -15.09 3.25
C LEU A 43 -16.46 -13.95 4.06
N GLU A 44 -17.48 -14.27 4.87
CA GLU A 44 -18.11 -13.33 5.80
C GLU A 44 -17.08 -12.85 6.83
N ALA A 45 -16.46 -11.70 6.57
CA ALA A 45 -15.50 -11.12 7.49
C ALA A 45 -16.21 -10.64 8.76
N THR A 46 -15.80 -11.20 9.90
CA THR A 46 -16.56 -11.05 11.14
C THR A 46 -16.03 -9.92 12.02
N GLU A 47 -14.73 -9.64 11.98
CA GLU A 47 -14.06 -8.80 12.98
C GLU A 47 -13.44 -7.53 12.37
N PRO A 48 -13.48 -6.39 13.07
CA PRO A 48 -12.81 -5.18 12.61
C PRO A 48 -11.29 -5.36 12.62
N LEU A 49 -10.60 -4.81 11.62
CA LEU A 49 -9.14 -4.74 11.62
C LEU A 49 -8.64 -3.69 12.62
N TYR A 50 -7.36 -3.79 13.00
CA TYR A 50 -6.77 -2.97 14.04
C TYR A 50 -6.83 -1.47 13.70
N ARG A 51 -6.38 -1.09 12.51
CA ARG A 51 -6.28 0.33 12.12
C ARG A 51 -6.41 0.53 10.61
N VAL A 52 -6.96 1.67 10.20
CA VAL A 52 -6.87 2.20 8.83
C VAL A 52 -5.65 3.11 8.71
N ASP A 53 -4.76 2.80 7.78
CA ASP A 53 -3.54 3.56 7.54
C ASP A 53 -3.68 4.51 6.35
N GLU A 54 -4.39 4.12 5.29
CA GLU A 54 -4.64 4.94 4.11
C GLU A 54 -6.02 4.65 3.50
N VAL A 55 -6.64 5.70 2.95
CA VAL A 55 -7.88 5.63 2.16
C VAL A 55 -7.65 6.52 0.94
N ALA A 56 -7.77 5.97 -0.26
CA ALA A 56 -7.47 6.66 -1.50
C ALA A 56 -8.45 6.29 -2.61
N TRP A 57 -8.70 7.26 -3.50
CA TRP A 57 -9.40 7.02 -4.75
C TRP A 57 -8.44 6.42 -5.77
N GLU A 58 -8.84 5.33 -6.39
CA GLU A 58 -8.17 4.74 -7.54
C GLU A 58 -9.15 4.64 -8.71
N THR A 59 -8.63 4.64 -9.94
CA THR A 59 -9.44 4.41 -11.13
C THR A 59 -8.86 3.24 -11.89
N HIS A 60 -9.64 2.17 -12.03
CA HIS A 60 -9.28 1.01 -12.83
C HIS A 60 -10.30 0.87 -13.96
N ASN A 61 -9.83 0.86 -15.21
CA ASN A 61 -10.72 0.75 -16.38
C ASN A 61 -11.86 1.79 -16.42
N LYS A 62 -11.59 3.02 -15.96
CA LYS A 62 -12.56 4.13 -15.82
C LYS A 62 -13.65 3.92 -14.75
N GLN A 63 -13.54 2.87 -13.94
CA GLN A 63 -14.39 2.67 -12.78
C GLN A 63 -13.69 3.20 -11.53
N PRO A 64 -14.38 3.96 -10.66
CA PRO A 64 -13.83 4.42 -9.41
C PRO A 64 -13.77 3.27 -8.40
N PHE A 65 -12.59 3.09 -7.80
CA PHE A 65 -12.36 2.17 -6.70
C PHE A 65 -11.90 2.95 -5.49
N LEU A 66 -12.37 2.53 -4.33
CA LEU A 66 -11.79 2.92 -3.05
C LEU A 66 -10.70 1.91 -2.71
N LYS A 67 -9.45 2.37 -2.66
CA LYS A 67 -8.37 1.58 -2.08
C LYS A 67 -8.23 1.93 -0.61
N VAL A 68 -8.17 0.91 0.23
CA VAL A 68 -7.89 1.05 1.66
C VAL A 68 -6.68 0.22 2.02
N GLU A 69 -5.77 0.83 2.78
CA GLU A 69 -4.67 0.14 3.45
C GLU A 69 -4.88 0.24 4.95
N GLY A 70 -4.55 -0.85 5.65
CA GLY A 70 -4.68 -0.92 7.09
C GLY A 70 -3.72 -1.92 7.70
N THR A 71 -3.90 -2.14 8.99
CA THR A 71 -3.08 -3.05 9.78
C THR A 71 -3.99 -4.03 10.52
N ALA A 72 -3.58 -5.30 10.55
CA ALA A 72 -4.14 -6.34 11.41
C ALA A 72 -3.26 -6.55 12.66
N ARG A 73 -3.86 -7.03 13.77
CA ARG A 73 -3.15 -7.25 15.05
C ARG A 73 -2.05 -8.30 14.95
N THR A 74 -2.21 -9.26 14.04
CA THR A 74 -1.35 -10.44 13.87
C THR A 74 -1.28 -10.82 12.40
N GLY A 75 -0.35 -11.68 12.00
CA GLY A 75 -0.35 -12.27 10.66
C GLY A 75 -1.42 -13.35 10.51
N GLY A 76 -1.77 -13.68 9.26
CA GLY A 76 -2.68 -14.78 8.91
C GLY A 76 -4.17 -14.42 8.84
N TRP A 77 -4.51 -13.13 8.92
CA TRP A 77 -5.88 -12.69 8.64
C TRP A 77 -6.22 -12.93 7.17
N THR A 78 -7.48 -13.25 6.90
CA THR A 78 -8.01 -13.52 5.56
C THR A 78 -9.37 -12.83 5.37
N GLY A 79 -9.90 -12.82 4.14
CA GLY A 79 -11.22 -12.22 3.87
C GLY A 79 -11.27 -10.72 4.23
N ILE A 80 -10.19 -9.99 3.97
CA ILE A 80 -10.11 -8.56 4.29
C ILE A 80 -10.98 -7.78 3.32
N CYS A 81 -12.04 -7.15 3.81
CA CYS A 81 -13.01 -6.44 2.97
C CYS A 81 -13.59 -5.20 3.66
N LEU A 82 -14.17 -4.31 2.84
CA LEU A 82 -14.94 -3.16 3.30
C LEU A 82 -16.43 -3.49 3.34
N TYR A 83 -17.01 -3.38 4.54
CA TYR A 83 -18.43 -3.59 4.78
C TYR A 83 -19.13 -2.26 5.00
N GLU A 84 -20.18 -2.00 4.23
CA GLU A 84 -20.99 -0.80 4.40
C GLU A 84 -21.80 -0.90 5.70
N GLU A 85 -21.61 0.06 6.61
CA GLU A 85 -22.38 0.15 7.85
C GLU A 85 -23.61 1.05 7.69
N SER A 86 -23.42 2.16 6.97
CA SER A 86 -24.47 3.14 6.71
C SER A 86 -24.12 3.98 5.48
N SER A 87 -25.15 4.50 4.83
CA SER A 87 -25.04 5.47 3.76
C SER A 87 -26.15 6.50 3.91
N ASP A 88 -25.80 7.75 3.76
CA ASP A 88 -26.74 8.82 3.47
C ASP A 88 -26.40 9.46 2.11
N ASN A 89 -26.97 10.63 1.82
CA ASN A 89 -26.79 11.31 0.54
C ASN A 89 -25.41 11.95 0.38
N GLU A 90 -24.66 12.16 1.46
CA GLU A 90 -23.40 12.91 1.47
C GLU A 90 -22.22 12.02 1.87
N THR A 91 -22.45 11.07 2.78
CA THR A 91 -21.41 10.23 3.38
C THR A 91 -21.75 8.74 3.29
N LYS A 92 -20.75 7.96 2.86
CA LYS A 92 -20.72 6.50 3.05
C LYS A 92 -19.78 6.08 4.15
N VAL A 93 -20.25 5.19 5.01
CA VAL A 93 -19.49 4.67 6.13
C VAL A 93 -19.18 3.19 5.90
N PHE A 94 -17.90 2.86 5.81
CA PHE A 94 -17.41 1.49 5.72
C PHE A 94 -16.67 1.10 6.99
N GLN A 95 -16.74 -0.18 7.35
CA GLN A 95 -15.87 -0.79 8.35
C GLN A 95 -14.92 -1.75 7.64
N LEU A 96 -13.61 -1.59 7.89
CA LEU A 96 -12.58 -2.53 7.45
C LEU A 96 -12.65 -3.76 8.36
N ARG A 97 -13.02 -4.92 7.79
CA ARG A 97 -13.21 -6.20 8.50
C ARG A 97 -12.45 -7.34 7.85
N GLY A 98 -12.20 -8.39 8.63
CA GLY A 98 -11.44 -9.57 8.24
C GLY A 98 -11.84 -10.80 9.07
N VAL A 99 -11.34 -11.96 8.66
CA VAL A 99 -11.40 -13.21 9.41
C VAL A 99 -10.06 -13.42 10.12
N PRO A 100 -10.04 -13.49 11.47
CA PRO A 100 -8.80 -13.74 12.20
C PRO A 100 -8.30 -15.17 11.95
N PRO A 101 -6.98 -15.43 12.02
CA PRO A 101 -6.44 -16.77 11.91
C PRO A 101 -6.93 -17.68 13.05
N GLU A 102 -7.19 -18.95 12.73
CA GLU A 102 -7.42 -19.96 13.76
C GLU A 102 -6.08 -20.39 14.41
N GLY A 103 -6.05 -20.47 15.74
CA GLY A 103 -4.90 -20.97 16.48
C GLY A 103 -3.86 -19.90 16.87
N MET A 104 -2.59 -20.29 16.92
CA MET A 104 -1.50 -19.44 17.41
C MET A 104 -1.22 -18.29 16.43
N ALA A 105 -1.70 -17.11 16.77
CA ALA A 105 -1.42 -15.91 16.01
C ALA A 105 0.03 -15.45 16.20
N THR A 106 0.65 -14.96 15.12
CA THR A 106 2.00 -14.38 15.17
C THR A 106 1.95 -13.00 15.83
N GLN A 107 2.89 -12.67 16.71
CA GLN A 107 2.94 -11.38 17.41
C GLN A 107 3.51 -10.26 16.52
N ALA A 108 2.98 -10.10 15.31
CA ALA A 108 3.42 -9.08 14.37
C ALA A 108 2.22 -8.36 13.75
N LEU A 109 2.22 -7.03 13.84
CA LEU A 109 1.30 -6.20 13.07
C LEU A 109 1.54 -6.48 11.57
N THR A 110 0.46 -6.73 10.85
CA THR A 110 0.53 -7.12 9.43
C THR A 110 -0.25 -6.12 8.59
N SER A 111 0.41 -5.53 7.59
CA SER A 111 -0.25 -4.65 6.64
C SER A 111 -1.21 -5.42 5.74
N VAL A 112 -2.38 -4.84 5.49
CA VAL A 112 -3.41 -5.38 4.62
C VAL A 112 -3.87 -4.30 3.64
N SER A 113 -4.35 -4.72 2.48
CA SER A 113 -4.95 -3.84 1.50
C SER A 113 -6.17 -4.50 0.88
N THR A 114 -7.20 -3.70 0.60
CA THR A 114 -8.43 -4.14 -0.07
C THR A 114 -8.94 -3.02 -0.96
N LYS A 115 -9.72 -3.38 -1.97
CA LYS A 115 -10.39 -2.42 -2.86
C LYS A 115 -11.89 -2.65 -2.87
N LYS A 116 -12.65 -1.57 -3.07
CA LYS A 116 -14.11 -1.62 -3.26
C LYS A 116 -14.50 -0.82 -4.49
N ASP A 117 -15.23 -1.46 -5.41
CA ASP A 117 -15.85 -0.75 -6.53
C ASP A 117 -16.93 0.20 -5.99
N LEU A 118 -16.85 1.46 -6.40
CA LEU A 118 -17.80 2.51 -6.04
C LEU A 118 -18.57 3.05 -7.26
N SER A 119 -18.56 2.33 -8.39
CA SER A 119 -19.27 2.72 -9.62
C SER A 119 -20.76 3.00 -9.40
N ASP A 120 -21.37 2.33 -8.43
CA ASP A 120 -22.80 2.48 -8.12
C ASP A 120 -23.11 3.68 -7.21
N PHE A 121 -22.10 4.46 -6.79
CA PHE A 121 -22.24 5.41 -5.70
C PHE A 121 -21.58 6.77 -5.97
N PRO A 122 -22.37 7.80 -6.32
CA PRO A 122 -21.92 9.17 -6.20
C PRO A 122 -21.96 9.55 -4.71
N THR A 123 -20.81 9.56 -4.04
CA THR A 123 -20.68 10.01 -2.65
C THR A 123 -19.63 11.11 -2.58
N ASP A 124 -19.94 12.18 -1.85
CA ASP A 124 -19.04 13.31 -1.67
C ASP A 124 -18.00 13.01 -0.57
N GLU A 125 -18.36 12.16 0.39
CA GLU A 125 -17.49 11.77 1.49
C GLU A 125 -17.53 10.26 1.76
N ILE A 126 -16.37 9.71 2.12
CA ILE A 126 -16.21 8.31 2.54
C ILE A 126 -15.51 8.27 3.89
N LEU A 127 -16.17 7.68 4.88
CA LEU A 127 -15.59 7.37 6.19
C LEU A 127 -15.29 5.88 6.28
N VAL A 128 -14.02 5.52 6.48
CA VAL A 128 -13.60 4.14 6.73
C VAL A 128 -13.19 4.00 8.19
N LYS A 129 -13.79 3.05 8.89
CA LYS A 129 -13.53 2.74 10.30
C LYS A 129 -12.71 1.46 10.44
N ALA A 130 -11.89 1.42 11.47
CA ALA A 130 -11.22 0.26 12.03
C ALA A 130 -11.48 0.21 13.54
N GLU A 131 -10.91 -0.76 14.24
CA GLU A 131 -11.04 -0.90 15.69
C GLU A 131 -10.53 0.34 16.44
N THR A 132 -9.36 0.86 16.04
CA THR A 132 -8.66 1.91 16.80
C THR A 132 -8.76 3.31 16.21
N ASN A 133 -9.18 3.46 14.96
CA ASN A 133 -9.32 4.76 14.31
C ASN A 133 -10.34 4.74 13.17
N SER A 134 -10.53 5.91 12.57
CA SER A 134 -11.21 6.07 11.29
C SER A 134 -10.46 7.06 10.42
N LYS A 135 -10.70 7.01 9.11
CA LYS A 135 -10.22 7.96 8.12
C LYS A 135 -11.33 8.39 7.19
N THR A 136 -11.35 9.68 6.90
CA THR A 136 -12.26 10.29 5.94
C THR A 136 -11.50 10.58 4.64
N LEU A 137 -12.15 10.31 3.51
CA LEU A 137 -11.74 10.72 2.18
C LEU A 137 -12.89 11.53 1.56
N ALA A 138 -12.64 12.81 1.30
CA ALA A 138 -13.55 13.65 0.54
C ALA A 138 -13.33 13.45 -0.97
N HIS A 139 -14.39 13.58 -1.76
CA HIS A 139 -14.34 13.68 -3.21
C HIS A 139 -14.00 15.14 -3.57
N GLU A 140 -12.89 15.34 -4.30
CA GLU A 140 -12.42 16.68 -4.72
C GLU A 140 -13.07 17.16 -6.02
#